data_AF-A0A850TDP0-F1
#
_entry.id   AF-A0A850TDP0-F1
#
_cell.length_a   1.000
_cell.length_b   1.000
_cell.length_c   1.000
_cell.angle_alpha   90.00
_cell.angle_beta   90.00
_cell.angle_gamma   90.00
#
_symmetry.space_group_name_H-M   'P 1'
#
loop_
_entity.id
_entity.type
_entity.pdbx_description
1 polymer ?
#
loop_
_entity_poly.entity_id
_entity_poly.type
_entity_poly.pdbx_seq_one_letter_code
_entity_poly.pdbx_strand_id
1 'polypeptide(L)'
;MKINHIGAQNCVTGSCHLVQTRTHPEAGGVNLLVDCGIAQGHDPVLPFDQWPVAPSAMDYLFLTHAHIDHIGRVPDLIDAGFRGEILCTHATKALLIPMLHDALSFSDRSDKEIRCLEGIIDDLSWGFELHEPFSLKQGITFKLGNAGHILGSCFIQFAFPDPHHPDGPAFRVTFSGDLGCAHTPILPDPDPPDPCDLLILESTYGDRNHENRAHRQAALAQALDRALSDNGIVYIPAFALGRTQELIYELDRINPGVPVFIDSPLGIEITRLYQNMDDCWDKEAKTLKAAGDHPIKFEHLYAVERFKDHRRLLDLNGP
;
A
#
# COMPACT_ATOMS: atom_id res chain seq x y z
N MET A 1 -3.10 20.81 18.17
CA MET A 1 -3.21 20.04 16.90
C MET A 1 -4.63 20.19 16.33
N LYS A 2 -4.80 20.14 15.01
CA LYS A 2 -6.10 20.04 14.31
C LYS A 2 -5.97 18.98 13.19
N ILE A 3 -6.95 18.11 13.05
CA ILE A 3 -7.02 17.11 11.96
C ILE A 3 -8.20 17.45 11.06
N ASN A 4 -8.01 17.42 9.74
CA ASN A 4 -9.06 17.55 8.75
C ASN A 4 -8.99 16.34 7.81
N HIS A 5 -10.10 15.59 7.70
CA HIS A 5 -10.20 14.49 6.74
C HIS A 5 -10.61 15.08 5.39
N ILE A 6 -9.70 15.02 4.42
CA ILE A 6 -9.89 15.55 3.07
C ILE A 6 -10.56 14.50 2.18
N GLY A 7 -10.29 13.22 2.43
CA GLY A 7 -10.94 12.07 1.81
C GLY A 7 -11.01 10.86 2.75
N ALA A 8 -11.64 9.78 2.28
CA ALA A 8 -11.90 8.53 3.02
C ALA A 8 -12.55 8.70 4.42
N GLN A 9 -13.37 9.74 4.62
CA GLN A 9 -14.05 9.94 5.91
C GLN A 9 -15.32 9.08 6.05
N ASN A 10 -16.12 9.00 4.99
CA ASN A 10 -17.38 8.24 4.94
C ASN A 10 -17.46 7.39 3.66
N CYS A 11 -16.29 7.05 3.09
CA CYS A 11 -16.11 6.31 1.86
C CYS A 11 -14.78 5.54 1.95
N VAL A 12 -14.51 4.66 0.98
CA VAL A 12 -13.32 3.79 1.03
C VAL A 12 -12.11 4.48 0.40
N THR A 13 -12.29 5.10 -0.76
CA THR A 13 -11.15 5.55 -1.57
C THR A 13 -10.80 7.02 -1.36
N GLY A 14 -9.62 7.41 -1.85
CA GLY A 14 -9.13 8.79 -1.78
C GLY A 14 -8.61 9.16 -0.39
N SER A 15 -7.93 8.24 0.30
CA SER A 15 -7.36 8.48 1.63
C SER A 15 -6.47 9.72 1.62
N CYS A 16 -6.78 10.67 2.50
CA CYS A 16 -6.08 11.95 2.60
C CYS A 16 -6.47 12.65 3.90
N HIS A 17 -5.51 12.82 4.81
CA HIS A 17 -5.74 13.45 6.12
C HIS A 17 -4.69 14.52 6.40
N LEU A 18 -5.16 15.75 6.65
CA LEU A 18 -4.30 16.88 6.98
C LEU A 18 -4.21 17.05 8.50
N VAL A 19 -3.00 16.94 9.04
CA VAL A 19 -2.68 17.22 10.43
C VAL A 19 -1.92 18.53 10.53
N GLN A 20 -2.48 19.47 11.28
CA GLN A 20 -1.89 20.79 11.50
C GLN A 20 -1.50 20.93 12.96
N THR A 21 -0.23 21.22 13.21
CA THR A 21 0.20 21.66 14.53
C THR A 21 -0.14 23.14 14.72
N ARG A 22 -0.58 23.49 15.93
CA ARG A 22 -0.76 24.89 16.33
C ARG A 22 0.42 25.21 17.23
N THR A 23 1.38 25.96 16.73
CA THR A 23 2.49 26.45 17.54
C THR A 23 2.26 27.88 17.97
N HIS A 24 3.15 28.35 18.85
CA HIS A 24 3.23 29.75 19.26
C HIS A 24 3.30 30.67 18.02
N PRO A 25 2.71 31.89 18.06
CA PRO A 25 2.65 32.82 16.91
C PRO A 25 3.98 33.08 16.18
N GLU A 26 5.12 32.89 16.85
CA GLU A 26 6.46 33.15 16.31
C GLU A 26 7.12 31.93 15.64
N ALA A 27 6.63 30.70 15.86
CA ALA A 27 7.29 29.47 15.41
C ALA A 27 6.70 28.84 14.12
N GLY A 28 5.53 29.29 13.66
CA GLY A 28 4.82 28.72 12.51
C GLY A 28 4.35 27.27 12.73
N GLY A 29 3.21 26.85 12.16
CA GLY A 29 2.74 25.47 12.30
C GLY A 29 3.41 24.53 11.29
N VAL A 30 3.62 23.27 11.67
CA VAL A 30 3.95 22.18 10.73
C VAL A 30 2.67 21.57 10.17
N ASN A 31 2.62 21.41 8.85
CA ASN A 31 1.52 20.74 8.14
C ASN A 31 1.97 19.37 7.62
N LEU A 32 1.33 18.32 8.13
CA LEU A 32 1.56 16.93 7.75
C LEU A 32 0.36 16.42 6.95
N LEU A 33 0.63 15.69 5.88
CA LEU A 33 -0.37 14.92 5.15
C LEU A 33 -0.16 13.43 5.44
N VAL A 34 -1.24 12.70 5.71
CA VAL A 34 -1.23 11.23 5.77
C VAL A 34 -2.07 10.74 4.59
N ASP A 35 -1.40 10.01 3.70
CA ASP A 35 -1.86 9.57 2.39
C ASP A 35 -2.30 10.70 1.44
N CYS A 36 -2.25 10.43 0.14
CA CYS A 36 -2.74 11.29 -0.93
C CYS A 36 -3.27 10.43 -2.09
N GLY A 37 -4.40 9.78 -1.84
CA GLY A 37 -5.02 8.82 -2.73
C GLY A 37 -5.95 9.37 -3.78
N ILE A 38 -6.12 8.64 -4.89
CA ILE A 38 -7.21 8.92 -5.85
C ILE A 38 -8.53 8.33 -5.33
N ALA A 39 -9.63 9.05 -5.51
CA ALA A 39 -10.95 8.45 -5.29
C ALA A 39 -11.41 7.68 -6.53
N GLN A 40 -12.13 6.59 -6.34
CA GLN A 40 -12.63 5.72 -7.40
C GLN A 40 -14.15 5.64 -7.36
N GLY A 41 -14.76 5.34 -8.51
CA GLY A 41 -16.21 5.23 -8.63
C GLY A 41 -16.90 6.57 -8.38
N HIS A 42 -17.75 6.63 -7.34
CA HIS A 42 -18.52 7.82 -6.97
C HIS A 42 -18.02 8.48 -5.69
N ASP A 43 -16.87 8.07 -5.18
CA ASP A 43 -16.31 8.62 -3.95
C ASP A 43 -15.89 10.10 -4.17
N PRO A 44 -16.11 10.97 -3.17
CA PRO A 44 -15.88 12.40 -3.31
C PRO A 44 -14.39 12.73 -3.39
N VAL A 45 -14.04 13.69 -4.24
CA VAL A 45 -12.68 14.26 -4.33
C VAL A 45 -12.77 15.75 -3.98
N LEU A 46 -12.01 16.18 -2.98
CA LEU A 46 -11.82 17.60 -2.72
C LEU A 46 -10.67 18.14 -3.60
N PRO A 47 -10.94 19.12 -4.49
CA PRO A 47 -9.91 19.78 -5.29
C PRO A 47 -8.89 20.52 -4.43
N PHE A 48 -7.63 20.60 -4.89
CA PHE A 48 -6.53 21.18 -4.11
C PHE A 48 -6.71 22.66 -3.75
N ASP A 49 -7.43 23.43 -4.57
CA ASP A 49 -7.74 24.85 -4.32
C ASP A 49 -8.76 25.06 -3.19
N GLN A 50 -9.48 24.01 -2.81
CA GLN A 50 -10.42 24.00 -1.67
C GLN A 50 -9.81 23.40 -0.40
N TRP A 51 -8.53 22.99 -0.44
CA TRP A 51 -7.88 22.43 0.74
C TRP A 51 -7.71 23.50 1.83
N PRO A 52 -7.79 23.12 3.12
CA PRO A 52 -7.57 24.06 4.22
C PRO A 52 -6.17 24.70 4.22
N VAL A 53 -5.20 24.05 3.57
CA VAL A 53 -3.83 24.53 3.37
C VAL A 53 -3.39 24.15 1.96
N ALA A 54 -2.73 25.08 1.27
CA ALA A 54 -2.21 24.85 -0.07
C ALA A 54 -1.14 23.75 -0.09
N PRO A 55 -1.06 22.92 -1.16
CA PRO A 55 -0.03 21.89 -1.30
C PRO A 55 1.41 22.39 -1.12
N SER A 56 1.70 23.62 -1.56
CA SER A 56 3.02 24.24 -1.42
C SER A 56 3.43 24.60 0.01
N ALA A 57 2.47 24.58 0.95
CA ALA A 57 2.71 24.83 2.37
C ALA A 57 2.71 23.55 3.22
N MET A 58 2.65 22.37 2.60
CA MET A 58 2.85 21.09 3.27
C MET A 58 4.33 20.85 3.54
N ASP A 59 4.66 20.43 4.76
CA ASP A 59 6.05 20.10 5.11
C ASP A 59 6.38 18.64 4.81
N TYR A 60 5.43 17.74 5.06
CA TYR A 60 5.63 16.30 4.99
C TYR A 60 4.39 15.60 4.44
N LEU A 61 4.60 14.56 3.64
CA LEU A 61 3.59 13.58 3.25
C LEU A 61 4.02 12.21 3.77
N PHE A 62 3.19 11.58 4.57
CA PHE A 62 3.36 10.19 4.98
C PHE A 62 2.52 9.28 4.11
N LEU A 63 3.11 8.21 3.58
CA LEU A 63 2.37 7.17 2.84
C LEU A 63 2.34 5.90 3.67
N THR A 64 1.14 5.45 4.01
CA THR A 64 0.93 4.22 4.79
C THR A 64 1.33 2.99 3.98
N HIS A 65 1.00 2.98 2.68
CA HIS A 65 1.33 1.90 1.75
C HIS A 65 1.13 2.33 0.29
N ALA A 66 1.44 1.45 -0.66
CA ALA A 66 1.53 1.77 -2.10
C ALA A 66 0.24 1.54 -2.92
N HIS A 67 -0.95 1.39 -2.31
CA HIS A 67 -2.18 1.34 -3.10
C HIS A 67 -2.55 2.72 -3.66
N ILE A 68 -3.14 2.73 -4.85
CA ILE A 68 -3.43 3.95 -5.63
C ILE A 68 -4.47 4.86 -4.97
N ASP A 69 -5.38 4.30 -4.18
CA ASP A 69 -6.29 5.05 -3.32
C ASP A 69 -5.64 5.62 -2.05
N HIS A 70 -4.32 5.46 -1.89
CA HIS A 70 -3.47 6.11 -0.87
C HIS A 70 -2.32 6.94 -1.48
N ILE A 71 -1.86 6.64 -2.69
CA ILE A 71 -0.73 7.36 -3.34
C ILE A 71 -1.10 8.08 -4.65
N GLY A 72 -2.26 7.79 -5.23
CA GLY A 72 -2.57 8.09 -6.63
C GLY A 72 -2.64 9.58 -6.97
N ARG A 73 -2.79 10.47 -5.99
CA ARG A 73 -2.78 11.94 -6.19
C ARG A 73 -1.42 12.57 -5.93
N VAL A 74 -0.40 11.80 -5.57
CA VAL A 74 0.97 12.32 -5.35
C VAL A 74 1.52 13.09 -6.58
N PRO A 75 1.37 12.59 -7.83
CA PRO A 75 1.80 13.36 -9.00
C PRO A 75 1.13 14.72 -9.12
N ASP A 76 -0.19 14.78 -8.92
CA ASP A 76 -0.95 16.03 -9.01
C ASP A 76 -0.67 16.96 -7.82
N LEU A 77 -0.35 16.41 -6.65
CA LEU A 77 0.09 17.16 -5.48
C LEU A 77 1.42 17.90 -5.75
N ILE A 78 2.36 17.24 -6.44
CA ILE A 78 3.65 17.82 -6.85
C ILE A 78 3.43 18.95 -7.88
N ASP A 79 2.55 18.71 -8.86
CA ASP A 79 2.17 19.74 -9.84
C ASP A 79 1.49 20.94 -9.18
N ALA A 80 0.69 20.71 -8.14
CA ALA A 80 0.07 21.75 -7.33
C ALA A 80 1.06 22.50 -6.41
N GLY A 81 2.35 22.16 -6.45
CA GLY A 81 3.43 22.93 -5.82
C GLY A 81 4.00 22.30 -4.55
N PHE A 82 3.64 21.06 -4.20
CA PHE A 82 4.26 20.35 -3.08
C PHE A 82 5.76 20.16 -3.28
N ARG A 83 6.55 20.50 -2.26
CA ARG A 83 8.02 20.36 -2.24
C ARG A 83 8.52 19.78 -0.90
N GLY A 84 7.62 19.26 -0.09
CA GLY A 84 7.94 18.63 1.19
C GLY A 84 8.54 17.23 1.01
N GLU A 85 8.88 16.58 2.13
CA GLU A 85 9.43 15.23 2.11
C GLU A 85 8.31 14.18 2.11
N ILE A 86 8.47 13.11 1.33
CA ILE A 86 7.57 11.96 1.29
C ILE A 86 8.19 10.86 2.14
N LEU A 87 7.50 10.43 3.20
CA LEU A 87 8.02 9.52 4.22
C LEU A 87 7.19 8.23 4.23
N CYS A 88 7.84 7.08 4.08
CA CYS A 88 7.18 5.77 4.07
C CYS A 88 8.18 4.66 4.45
N THR A 89 7.76 3.40 4.41
CA THR A 89 8.69 2.27 4.58
C THR A 89 9.58 2.08 3.35
N HIS A 90 10.73 1.41 3.50
CA HIS A 90 11.60 1.05 2.36
C HIS A 90 10.86 0.26 1.28
N ALA A 91 10.02 -0.70 1.67
CA ALA A 91 9.23 -1.49 0.74
C ALA A 91 8.16 -0.65 0.03
N THR A 92 7.48 0.27 0.73
CA THR A 92 6.53 1.19 0.09
C THR A 92 7.23 2.13 -0.90
N LYS A 93 8.40 2.68 -0.55
CA LYS A 93 9.21 3.50 -1.48
C LYS A 93 9.55 2.74 -2.76
N ALA A 94 9.96 1.48 -2.65
CA ALA A 94 10.31 0.66 -3.81
C ALA A 94 9.11 0.30 -4.71
N LEU A 95 7.90 0.24 -4.13
CA LEU A 95 6.66 -0.01 -4.86
C LEU A 95 6.04 1.28 -5.45
N LEU A 96 6.43 2.45 -4.94
CA LEU A 96 5.83 3.73 -5.28
C LEU A 96 5.91 4.05 -6.78
N ILE A 97 7.11 3.97 -7.36
CA ILE A 97 7.33 4.31 -8.77
C ILE A 97 6.62 3.34 -9.72
N PRO A 98 6.75 1.99 -9.61
CA PRO A 98 6.02 1.07 -10.47
C PRO A 98 4.49 1.29 -10.44
N MET A 99 3.92 1.50 -9.25
CA MET A 99 2.49 1.73 -9.09
C MET A 99 2.05 3.05 -9.74
N LEU A 100 2.78 4.14 -9.51
CA LEU A 100 2.46 5.44 -10.11
C LEU A 100 2.70 5.45 -11.62
N HIS A 101 3.73 4.77 -12.12
CA HIS A 101 4.00 4.63 -13.55
C HIS A 101 2.81 4.02 -14.27
N ASP A 102 2.31 2.88 -13.76
CA ASP A 102 1.16 2.20 -14.35
C ASP A 102 -0.07 3.09 -14.33
N ALA A 103 -0.38 3.73 -13.19
CA ALA A 103 -1.50 4.67 -13.09
C ALA A 103 -1.37 5.87 -14.06
N LEU A 104 -0.17 6.43 -14.20
CA LEU A 104 0.09 7.57 -15.08
C LEU A 104 0.08 7.17 -16.56
N SER A 105 0.30 5.91 -16.91
CA SER A 105 0.21 5.42 -18.30
C SER A 105 -1.18 5.56 -18.91
N PHE A 106 -2.22 5.72 -18.07
CA PHE A 106 -3.59 5.99 -18.49
C PHE A 106 -3.94 7.49 -18.52
N SER A 107 -2.99 8.38 -18.23
CA SER A 107 -3.17 9.83 -18.26
C SER A 107 -2.79 10.43 -19.62
N ASP A 108 -3.14 11.70 -19.84
CA ASP A 108 -2.75 12.45 -21.04
C ASP A 108 -1.27 12.90 -21.05
N ARG A 109 -0.48 12.49 -20.05
CA ARG A 109 0.93 12.88 -19.92
C ARG A 109 1.79 12.08 -20.89
N SER A 110 2.80 12.74 -21.46
CA SER A 110 3.83 12.07 -22.24
C SER A 110 4.79 11.26 -21.35
N ASP A 111 5.41 10.22 -21.90
CA ASP A 111 6.45 9.44 -21.21
C ASP A 111 7.57 10.30 -20.60
N LYS A 112 7.88 11.44 -21.23
CA LYS A 112 8.91 12.36 -20.73
C LYS A 112 8.43 13.08 -19.46
N GLU A 113 7.17 13.48 -19.40
CA GLU A 113 6.57 14.12 -18.22
C GLU A 113 6.45 13.12 -17.08
N ILE A 114 6.03 11.87 -17.38
CA ILE A 114 5.96 10.78 -16.40
C ILE A 114 7.34 10.55 -15.78
N ARG A 115 8.39 10.33 -16.59
CA ARG A 115 9.76 10.13 -16.08
C ARG A 115 10.31 11.31 -15.29
N CYS A 116 9.91 12.54 -15.64
CA CYS A 116 10.30 13.73 -14.89
C CYS A 116 9.66 13.72 -13.50
N LEU A 117 8.36 13.41 -13.41
CA LEU A 117 7.64 13.29 -12.14
C LEU A 117 8.18 12.16 -11.28
N GLU A 118 8.48 11.00 -11.86
CA GLU A 118 9.09 9.88 -11.15
C GLU A 118 10.41 10.28 -10.48
N GLY A 119 11.27 11.01 -11.20
CA GLY A 119 12.52 11.53 -10.64
C GLY A 119 12.28 12.47 -9.45
N ILE A 120 11.31 13.38 -9.56
CA ILE A 120 10.94 14.28 -8.45
C ILE A 120 10.40 13.49 -7.26
N ILE A 121 9.53 12.51 -7.50
CA ILE A 121 8.95 11.67 -6.46
C ILE A 121 10.06 10.90 -5.73
N ASP A 122 11.00 10.28 -6.46
CA ASP A 122 12.10 9.55 -5.84
C ASP A 122 13.04 10.46 -5.03
N ASP A 123 13.36 11.64 -5.56
CA ASP A 123 14.20 12.66 -4.89
C ASP A 123 13.56 13.16 -3.58
N LEU A 124 12.23 13.28 -3.54
CA LEU A 124 11.49 13.70 -2.34
C LEU A 124 11.20 12.55 -1.38
N SER A 125 11.35 11.28 -1.81
CA SER A 125 10.93 10.11 -1.05
C SER A 125 12.02 9.52 -0.18
N TRP A 126 11.66 9.19 1.06
CA TRP A 126 12.52 8.59 2.07
C TRP A 126 11.89 7.32 2.63
N GLY A 127 12.68 6.26 2.69
CA GLY A 127 12.32 5.00 3.32
C GLY A 127 12.79 4.98 4.77
N PHE A 128 11.96 4.47 5.67
CA PHE A 128 12.23 4.34 7.10
C PHE A 128 12.01 2.91 7.58
N GLU A 129 12.70 2.58 8.67
CA GLU A 129 12.55 1.33 9.38
C GLU A 129 11.26 1.30 10.20
N LEU A 130 10.72 0.10 10.37
CA LEU A 130 9.63 -0.14 11.32
C LEU A 130 10.17 -0.09 12.76
N HIS A 131 9.27 0.25 13.68
CA HIS A 131 9.47 0.22 15.14
C HIS A 131 10.44 1.25 15.73
N GLU A 132 11.15 1.99 14.89
CA GLU A 132 12.06 3.05 15.31
C GLU A 132 11.36 4.42 15.35
N PRO A 133 11.61 5.25 16.39
CA PRO A 133 11.12 6.61 16.43
C PRO A 133 12.05 7.57 15.68
N PHE A 134 11.48 8.40 14.82
CA PHE A 134 12.18 9.42 14.06
C PHE A 134 11.66 10.81 14.42
N SER A 135 12.50 11.83 14.28
CA SER A 135 12.15 13.22 14.62
C SER A 135 11.87 14.06 13.38
N LEU A 136 10.85 14.90 13.47
CA LEU A 136 10.51 15.94 12.51
C LEU A 136 10.83 17.33 13.10
N LYS A 137 10.44 18.37 12.36
CA LYS A 137 10.42 19.75 12.87
C LYS A 137 9.66 19.85 14.20
N GLN A 138 10.08 20.81 15.03
CA GLN A 138 9.37 21.21 16.26
C GLN A 138 9.21 20.09 17.31
N GLY A 139 10.12 19.10 17.30
CA GLY A 139 10.13 18.01 18.29
C GLY A 139 8.99 17.01 18.11
N ILE A 140 8.23 17.08 17.01
CA ILE A 140 7.27 16.05 16.64
C ILE A 140 8.06 14.79 16.31
N THR A 141 7.63 13.64 16.82
CA THR A 141 8.20 12.35 16.42
C THR A 141 7.17 11.49 15.71
N PHE A 142 7.64 10.57 14.88
CA PHE A 142 6.80 9.53 14.31
C PHE A 142 7.46 8.16 14.47
N LYS A 143 6.65 7.12 14.48
CA LYS A 143 7.07 5.71 14.48
C LYS A 143 6.15 4.94 13.55
N LEU A 144 6.73 4.08 12.73
CA LEU A 144 5.99 3.18 11.83
C LEU A 144 5.81 1.81 12.51
N GLY A 145 4.64 1.21 12.39
CA GLY A 145 4.38 -0.18 12.78
C GLY A 145 3.81 -0.97 11.60
N ASN A 146 4.04 -2.27 11.55
CA ASN A 146 3.56 -3.13 10.47
C ASN A 146 2.03 -3.16 10.46
N ALA A 147 1.42 -2.84 9.32
CA ALA A 147 -0.02 -2.95 9.14
C ALA A 147 -0.45 -4.30 8.55
N GLY A 148 0.48 -5.11 8.02
CA GLY A 148 0.20 -6.46 7.51
C GLY A 148 -0.75 -6.52 6.30
N HIS A 149 -1.08 -5.39 5.66
CA HIS A 149 -2.04 -5.29 4.55
C HIS A 149 -1.44 -5.67 3.21
N ILE A 150 -0.33 -5.03 2.87
CA ILE A 150 0.54 -5.37 1.74
C ILE A 150 2.00 -5.28 2.18
N LEU A 151 2.93 -5.75 1.35
CA LEU A 151 4.35 -5.68 1.68
C LEU A 151 4.79 -4.23 1.87
N GLY A 152 5.33 -3.92 3.05
CA GLY A 152 5.73 -2.57 3.42
C GLY A 152 4.62 -1.68 3.96
N SER A 153 3.38 -2.17 4.07
CA SER A 153 2.29 -1.40 4.68
C SER A 153 2.57 -1.09 6.15
N CYS A 154 2.20 0.11 6.58
CA CYS A 154 2.40 0.56 7.94
C CYS A 154 1.24 1.39 8.47
N PHE A 155 1.04 1.30 9.79
CA PHE A 155 0.36 2.33 10.55
C PHE A 155 1.39 3.32 11.08
N ILE A 156 0.96 4.57 11.28
CA ILE A 156 1.85 5.67 11.66
C ILE A 156 1.39 6.21 13.01
N GLN A 157 2.28 6.21 14.00
CA GLN A 157 2.06 6.91 15.26
C GLN A 157 2.86 8.20 15.29
N PHE A 158 2.19 9.32 15.48
CA PHE A 158 2.79 10.62 15.76
C PHE A 158 2.76 10.91 17.25
N ALA A 159 3.81 11.51 17.78
CA ALA A 159 3.82 12.11 19.11
C ALA A 159 4.05 13.63 18.99
N PHE A 160 3.08 14.41 19.45
CA PHE A 160 3.11 15.86 19.43
C PHE A 160 3.47 16.39 20.82
N PRO A 161 4.60 17.09 20.99
CA PRO A 161 4.95 17.67 22.29
C PRO A 161 3.95 18.76 22.69
N ASP A 162 3.70 18.92 23.99
CA ASP A 162 2.91 20.04 24.52
C ASP A 162 3.79 21.29 24.60
N PRO A 163 3.49 22.38 23.86
CA PRO A 163 4.25 23.62 23.94
C PRO A 163 4.24 24.27 25.34
N HIS A 164 3.20 24.01 26.13
CA HIS A 164 3.06 24.54 27.49
C HIS A 164 3.67 23.64 28.56
N HIS A 165 3.92 22.36 28.24
CA HIS A 165 4.57 21.41 29.12
C HIS A 165 5.58 20.54 28.33
N PRO A 166 6.73 21.09 27.92
CA PRO A 166 7.69 20.39 27.07
C PRO A 166 8.29 19.12 27.72
N ASP A 167 8.35 19.06 29.05
CA ASP A 167 8.78 17.87 29.81
C ASP A 167 7.64 16.86 30.07
N GLY A 168 6.43 17.15 29.59
CA GLY A 168 5.23 16.34 29.80
C GLY A 168 5.08 15.23 28.75
N PRO A 169 4.10 14.31 28.94
CA PRO A 169 3.82 13.30 27.93
C PRO A 169 3.31 13.97 26.65
N ALA A 170 3.91 13.60 25.51
CA ALA A 170 3.44 14.02 24.20
C ALA A 170 2.06 13.42 23.88
N PHE A 171 1.21 14.18 23.20
CA PHE A 171 -0.09 13.70 22.72
C PHE A 171 0.11 12.80 21.51
N ARG A 172 -0.36 11.56 21.58
CA ARG A 172 -0.10 10.53 20.56
C ARG A 172 -1.31 10.28 19.68
N VAL A 173 -1.10 10.32 18.37
CA VAL A 173 -2.12 10.01 17.36
C VAL A 173 -1.63 8.88 16.48
N THR A 174 -2.43 7.83 16.35
CA THR A 174 -2.14 6.71 15.44
C THR A 174 -3.11 6.73 14.27
N PHE A 175 -2.58 6.68 13.05
CA PHE A 175 -3.32 6.42 11.81
C PHE A 175 -3.06 4.98 11.40
N SER A 176 -4.11 4.17 11.25
CA SER A 176 -3.94 2.75 10.92
C SER A 176 -3.41 2.52 9.49
N GLY A 177 -3.71 3.44 8.57
CA GLY A 177 -3.76 3.07 7.15
C GLY A 177 -4.78 1.95 6.95
N ASP A 178 -4.52 1.07 6.00
CA ASP A 178 -5.29 -0.16 5.83
C ASP A 178 -4.65 -1.28 6.65
N LEU A 179 -5.47 -2.07 7.34
CA LEU A 179 -5.02 -3.17 8.17
C LEU A 179 -5.27 -4.51 7.49
N GLY A 180 -4.21 -5.32 7.44
CA GLY A 180 -4.30 -6.68 6.92
C GLY A 180 -4.94 -7.66 7.89
N CYS A 181 -5.36 -8.80 7.36
CA CYS A 181 -5.77 -9.93 8.19
C CYS A 181 -4.55 -10.67 8.72
N ALA A 182 -4.65 -11.21 9.94
CA ALA A 182 -3.67 -12.16 10.45
C ALA A 182 -3.58 -13.40 9.56
N HIS A 183 -2.38 -13.96 9.51
CA HIS A 183 -1.97 -15.15 8.76
C HIS A 183 -2.09 -15.00 7.24
N THR A 184 -2.10 -13.77 6.73
CA THR A 184 -2.04 -13.52 5.28
C THR A 184 -0.72 -14.09 4.73
N PRO A 185 -0.75 -14.88 3.63
CA PRO A 185 0.47 -15.44 3.06
C PRO A 185 1.55 -14.38 2.82
N ILE A 186 2.82 -14.73 3.10
CA ILE A 186 4.01 -13.89 2.88
C ILE A 186 4.12 -12.68 3.81
N LEU A 187 3.01 -12.09 4.23
CA LEU A 187 2.98 -10.86 5.01
C LEU A 187 3.07 -11.15 6.51
N PRO A 188 3.92 -10.44 7.26
CA PRO A 188 3.89 -10.51 8.72
C PRO A 188 2.53 -10.01 9.24
N ASP A 189 2.05 -10.63 10.33
CA ASP A 189 0.82 -10.19 11.02
C ASP A 189 0.94 -8.72 11.46
N PRO A 190 -0.16 -7.93 11.41
CA PRO A 190 -0.15 -6.55 11.88
C PRO A 190 0.34 -6.44 13.31
N ASP A 191 1.17 -5.44 13.60
CA ASP A 191 1.65 -5.21 14.96
C ASP A 191 0.52 -4.68 15.85
N PRO A 192 0.50 -5.03 17.16
CA PRO A 192 -0.32 -4.31 18.10
C PRO A 192 0.18 -2.85 18.20
N PRO A 193 -0.70 -1.84 18.10
CA PRO A 193 -0.28 -0.45 18.21
C PRO A 193 0.14 -0.11 19.65
N ASP A 194 1.15 0.75 19.81
CA ASP A 194 1.47 1.35 21.09
C ASP A 194 0.28 2.19 21.61
N PRO A 195 0.14 2.39 22.94
CA PRO A 195 -0.88 3.26 23.50
C PRO A 195 -0.86 4.66 22.87
N CYS A 196 -2.04 5.14 22.47
CA CYS A 196 -2.26 6.45 21.89
C CYS A 196 -3.47 7.15 22.53
N ASP A 197 -3.52 8.47 22.40
CA ASP A 197 -4.63 9.29 22.90
C ASP A 197 -5.76 9.41 21.86
N LEU A 198 -5.41 9.30 20.57
CA LEU A 198 -6.35 9.31 19.46
C LEU A 198 -5.96 8.25 18.42
N LEU A 199 -6.92 7.39 18.06
CA LEU A 199 -6.79 6.41 17.00
C LEU A 199 -7.70 6.79 15.83
N ILE A 200 -7.12 6.88 14.64
CA ILE A 200 -7.82 7.03 13.37
C ILE A 200 -7.68 5.69 12.66
N LEU A 201 -8.79 4.96 12.61
CA LEU A 201 -8.86 3.57 12.18
C LEU A 201 -9.68 3.49 10.91
N GLU A 202 -9.22 2.71 9.94
CA GLU A 202 -10.04 2.30 8.80
C GLU A 202 -11.24 1.45 9.25
N SER A 203 -12.25 1.32 8.39
CA SER A 203 -13.45 0.54 8.75
C SER A 203 -14.04 -0.18 7.54
N THR A 204 -13.21 -0.63 6.61
CA THR A 204 -13.63 -1.22 5.32
C THR A 204 -14.59 -2.39 5.52
N TYR A 205 -14.32 -3.20 6.53
CA TYR A 205 -15.16 -4.35 6.93
C TYR A 205 -15.65 -4.23 8.39
N GLY A 206 -15.90 -3.01 8.86
CA GLY A 206 -16.37 -2.77 10.24
C GLY A 206 -17.73 -3.41 10.58
N ASP A 207 -18.42 -4.02 9.59
CA ASP A 207 -19.71 -4.68 9.72
C ASP A 207 -19.63 -6.22 9.79
N ARG A 208 -18.46 -6.84 9.58
CA ARG A 208 -18.32 -8.31 9.52
C ARG A 208 -16.93 -8.82 9.89
N ASN A 209 -16.86 -10.11 10.25
CA ASN A 209 -15.59 -10.81 10.47
C ASN A 209 -15.13 -11.54 9.20
N HIS A 210 -13.81 -11.60 9.00
CA HIS A 210 -13.22 -12.38 7.91
C HIS A 210 -13.22 -13.89 8.21
N GLU A 211 -13.33 -14.69 7.15
CA GLU A 211 -13.17 -16.14 7.22
C GLU A 211 -11.68 -16.52 7.41
N ASN A 212 -11.46 -17.63 8.12
CA ASN A 212 -10.10 -18.16 8.33
C ASN A 212 -9.43 -18.57 7.00
N ARG A 213 -8.12 -18.34 6.89
CA ARG A 213 -7.29 -18.72 5.73
C ARG A 213 -7.49 -20.16 5.27
N ALA A 214 -7.55 -21.12 6.19
CA ALA A 214 -7.72 -22.54 5.85
C ALA A 214 -9.04 -22.81 5.11
N HIS A 215 -10.14 -22.17 5.52
CA HIS A 215 -11.41 -22.30 4.83
C HIS A 215 -11.38 -21.62 3.45
N ARG A 216 -10.74 -20.45 3.33
CA ARG A 216 -10.57 -19.75 2.04
C ARG A 216 -9.75 -20.59 1.05
N GLN A 217 -8.65 -21.19 1.50
CA GLN A 217 -7.82 -22.07 0.67
C GLN A 217 -8.61 -23.32 0.22
N ALA A 218 -9.35 -23.96 1.13
CA ALA A 218 -10.18 -25.11 0.79
C ALA A 218 -11.30 -24.76 -0.20
N ALA A 219 -11.94 -23.60 -0.03
CA ALA A 219 -12.97 -23.13 -0.96
C ALA A 219 -12.41 -22.83 -2.35
N LEU A 220 -11.20 -22.24 -2.43
CA LEU A 220 -10.51 -22.02 -3.70
C LEU A 220 -10.16 -23.35 -4.37
N ALA A 221 -9.59 -24.31 -3.63
CA ALA A 221 -9.29 -25.64 -4.14
C ALA A 221 -10.54 -26.34 -4.71
N GLN A 222 -11.65 -26.32 -3.97
CA GLN A 222 -12.90 -26.90 -4.43
C GLN A 222 -13.46 -26.22 -5.69
N ALA A 223 -13.32 -24.89 -5.80
CA ALA A 223 -13.74 -24.15 -6.98
C ALA A 223 -12.88 -24.51 -8.20
N LEU A 224 -11.57 -24.66 -8.01
CA LEU A 224 -10.63 -25.10 -9.06
C LEU A 224 -10.93 -26.52 -9.51
N ASP A 225 -11.05 -27.48 -8.58
CA ASP A 225 -11.37 -28.88 -8.90
C ASP A 225 -12.64 -28.99 -9.74
N ARG A 226 -13.68 -28.24 -9.35
CA ARG A 226 -14.95 -28.22 -10.08
C ARG A 226 -14.78 -27.67 -11.48
N ALA A 227 -14.12 -26.52 -11.63
CA ALA A 227 -14.00 -25.83 -12.91
C ALA A 227 -13.03 -26.52 -13.88
N LEU A 228 -12.03 -27.25 -13.36
CA LEU A 228 -11.06 -27.98 -14.17
C LEU A 228 -11.55 -29.40 -14.54
N SER A 229 -12.59 -29.92 -13.87
CA SER A 229 -13.09 -31.29 -14.07
C SER A 229 -13.57 -31.61 -15.50
N ASP A 230 -13.91 -30.60 -16.29
CA ASP A 230 -14.36 -30.72 -17.69
C ASP A 230 -13.46 -29.92 -18.67
N ASN A 231 -12.16 -29.79 -18.34
CA ASN A 231 -11.18 -28.99 -19.10
C ASN A 231 -11.58 -27.51 -19.26
N GLY A 232 -12.24 -26.95 -18.25
CA GLY A 232 -12.55 -25.52 -18.20
C GLY A 232 -11.31 -24.65 -17.91
N ILE A 233 -11.41 -23.37 -18.24
CA ILE A 233 -10.41 -22.34 -17.89
C ILE A 233 -10.97 -21.50 -16.75
N VAL A 234 -10.13 -21.22 -15.74
CA VAL A 234 -10.49 -20.39 -14.59
C VAL A 234 -9.87 -19.00 -14.74
N TYR A 235 -10.71 -17.97 -14.80
CA TYR A 235 -10.28 -16.57 -14.79
C TYR A 235 -10.43 -15.99 -13.38
N ILE A 236 -9.34 -15.48 -12.81
CA ILE A 236 -9.33 -14.85 -11.49
C ILE A 236 -8.92 -13.38 -11.64
N PRO A 237 -9.87 -12.43 -11.60
CA PRO A 237 -9.51 -11.02 -11.56
C PRO A 237 -8.88 -10.68 -10.20
N ALA A 238 -7.70 -10.08 -10.22
CA ALA A 238 -6.98 -9.69 -9.03
C ALA A 238 -6.21 -8.39 -9.26
N PHE A 239 -6.06 -7.59 -8.21
CA PHE A 239 -5.13 -6.46 -8.24
C PHE A 239 -3.69 -6.96 -8.38
N ALA A 240 -2.89 -6.22 -9.15
CA ALA A 240 -1.49 -6.54 -9.42
C ALA A 240 -0.61 -6.55 -8.15
N LEU A 241 -0.97 -5.72 -7.17
CA LEU A 241 -0.32 -5.59 -5.86
C LEU A 241 -1.17 -6.26 -4.77
N GLY A 242 -0.52 -7.06 -3.91
CA GLY A 242 -1.14 -7.77 -2.80
C GLY A 242 -1.83 -9.07 -3.25
N ARG A 243 -3.05 -8.96 -3.80
CA ARG A 243 -3.93 -10.12 -4.07
C ARG A 243 -3.32 -11.12 -5.04
N THR A 244 -2.61 -10.66 -6.07
CA THR A 244 -1.93 -11.54 -7.04
C THR A 244 -0.86 -12.39 -6.34
N GLN A 245 -0.06 -11.81 -5.45
CA GLN A 245 1.01 -12.53 -4.74
C GLN A 245 0.45 -13.54 -3.73
N GLU A 246 -0.62 -13.19 -3.01
CA GLU A 246 -1.35 -14.14 -2.17
C GLU A 246 -1.88 -15.33 -2.99
N LEU A 247 -2.47 -15.08 -4.16
CA LEU A 247 -3.00 -16.15 -5.02
C LEU A 247 -1.89 -17.04 -5.57
N ILE A 248 -0.73 -16.49 -5.95
CA ILE A 248 0.42 -17.28 -6.39
C ILE A 248 0.86 -18.25 -5.30
N TYR A 249 0.96 -17.77 -4.05
CA TYR A 249 1.30 -18.61 -2.90
C TYR A 249 0.28 -19.72 -2.69
N GLU A 250 -1.01 -19.38 -2.66
CA GLU A 250 -2.07 -20.34 -2.38
C GLU A 250 -2.21 -21.38 -3.50
N LEU A 251 -2.07 -20.98 -4.77
CA LEU A 251 -2.11 -21.88 -5.93
C LEU A 251 -0.93 -22.85 -5.95
N ASP A 252 0.25 -22.43 -5.49
CA ASP A 252 1.40 -23.32 -5.33
C ASP A 252 1.12 -24.41 -4.26
N ARG A 253 0.47 -24.04 -3.15
CA ARG A 253 0.11 -24.99 -2.08
C ARG A 253 -1.04 -25.91 -2.46
N ILE A 254 -2.02 -25.41 -3.21
CA ILE A 254 -3.11 -26.22 -3.77
C ILE A 254 -2.57 -27.17 -4.85
N ASN A 255 -1.63 -26.70 -5.67
CA ASN A 255 -1.06 -27.38 -6.82
C ASN A 255 -2.14 -27.99 -7.73
N PRO A 256 -2.86 -27.17 -8.52
CA PRO A 256 -3.96 -27.66 -9.35
C PRO A 256 -3.50 -28.56 -10.51
N GLY A 257 -2.19 -28.78 -10.70
CA GLY A 257 -1.66 -29.65 -11.75
C GLY A 257 -1.82 -29.12 -13.17
N VAL A 258 -2.12 -27.82 -13.32
CA VAL A 258 -2.36 -27.13 -14.59
C VAL A 258 -1.51 -25.85 -14.69
N PRO A 259 -1.24 -25.34 -15.90
CA PRO A 259 -0.58 -24.05 -16.07
C PRO A 259 -1.34 -22.89 -15.42
N VAL A 260 -0.62 -22.03 -14.68
CA VAL A 260 -1.14 -20.79 -14.10
C VAL A 260 -0.46 -19.61 -14.78
N PHE A 261 -1.24 -18.67 -15.31
CA PHE A 261 -0.74 -17.50 -16.04
C PHE A 261 -1.00 -16.22 -15.25
N ILE A 262 0.04 -15.40 -15.07
CA ILE A 262 -0.09 -14.01 -14.62
C ILE A 262 -0.10 -13.13 -15.87
N ASP A 263 -1.27 -12.58 -16.18
CA ASP A 263 -1.48 -11.71 -17.33
C ASP A 263 -1.62 -10.25 -16.91
N SER A 264 -0.53 -9.75 -16.32
CA SER A 264 -0.42 -8.38 -15.84
C SER A 264 1.06 -7.99 -15.82
N PRO A 265 1.52 -7.11 -16.74
CA PRO A 265 2.89 -6.61 -16.72
C PRO A 265 3.29 -6.03 -15.36
N LEU A 266 2.42 -5.20 -14.77
CA LEU A 266 2.61 -4.69 -13.41
C LEU A 266 2.64 -5.83 -12.37
N GLY A 267 1.70 -6.78 -12.43
CA GLY A 267 1.67 -7.90 -11.48
C GLY A 267 2.94 -8.75 -11.51
N ILE A 268 3.54 -8.93 -12.69
CA ILE A 268 4.83 -9.61 -12.87
C ILE A 268 5.97 -8.79 -12.25
N GLU A 269 6.01 -7.48 -12.52
CA GLU A 269 7.02 -6.58 -11.95
C GLU A 269 6.96 -6.53 -10.42
N ILE A 270 5.77 -6.33 -9.85
CA ILE A 270 5.53 -6.34 -8.40
C ILE A 270 5.93 -7.70 -7.79
N THR A 271 5.59 -8.81 -8.45
CA THR A 271 5.99 -10.14 -7.98
C THR A 271 7.51 -10.28 -7.91
N ARG A 272 8.26 -9.73 -8.87
CA ARG A 272 9.74 -9.70 -8.83
C ARG A 272 10.26 -8.83 -7.68
N LEU A 273 9.62 -7.70 -7.39
CA LEU A 273 10.00 -6.87 -6.25
C LEU A 273 9.79 -7.62 -4.93
N TYR A 274 8.65 -8.28 -4.76
CA TYR A 274 8.37 -9.10 -3.57
C TYR A 274 9.44 -10.19 -3.39
N GLN A 275 9.88 -10.85 -4.46
CA GLN A 275 10.95 -11.87 -4.45
C GLN A 275 12.28 -11.36 -3.91
N ASN A 276 12.58 -10.07 -4.10
CA ASN A 276 13.84 -9.43 -3.68
C ASN A 276 13.76 -8.73 -2.31
N MET A 277 12.60 -8.75 -1.65
CA MET A 277 12.35 -8.10 -0.35
C MET A 277 12.01 -9.15 0.72
N ASP A 278 12.73 -10.26 0.74
CA ASP A 278 12.47 -11.36 1.67
C ASP A 278 12.71 -10.99 3.13
N ASP A 279 13.50 -9.95 3.41
CA ASP A 279 13.62 -9.37 4.75
C ASP A 279 12.27 -8.90 5.31
N CYS A 280 11.35 -8.48 4.44
CA CYS A 280 10.00 -8.02 4.81
C CYS A 280 8.98 -9.16 4.94
N TRP A 281 9.36 -10.41 4.66
CA TRP A 281 8.42 -11.54 4.72
C TRP A 281 8.19 -12.05 6.14
N ASP A 282 7.08 -12.75 6.29
CA ASP A 282 6.74 -13.49 7.49
C ASP A 282 7.68 -14.69 7.74
N LYS A 283 7.51 -15.34 8.90
CA LYS A 283 8.36 -16.46 9.30
C LYS A 283 8.09 -17.71 8.46
N GLU A 284 6.84 -17.94 8.02
CA GLU A 284 6.45 -19.09 7.19
C GLU A 284 7.20 -19.05 5.86
N ALA A 285 7.08 -17.93 5.12
CA ALA A 285 7.70 -17.76 3.81
C ALA A 285 9.24 -17.80 3.86
N LYS A 286 9.85 -17.19 4.90
CA LYS A 286 11.31 -17.28 5.12
C LYS A 286 11.76 -18.72 5.35
N THR A 287 10.99 -19.51 6.09
CA THR A 287 11.30 -20.91 6.38
C THR A 287 11.21 -21.77 5.11
N LEU A 288 10.16 -21.57 4.29
CA LEU A 288 10.01 -22.25 3.01
C LEU A 288 11.19 -21.95 2.08
N LYS A 289 11.53 -20.66 1.91
CA LYS A 289 12.67 -20.25 1.08
C LYS A 289 13.97 -20.89 1.54
N ALA A 290 14.23 -20.94 2.85
CA ALA A 290 15.40 -21.59 3.42
C ALA A 290 15.44 -23.11 3.18
N ALA A 291 14.28 -23.75 3.07
CA ALA A 291 14.15 -25.17 2.71
C ALA A 291 14.28 -25.44 1.20
N GLY A 292 14.45 -24.41 0.37
CA GLY A 292 14.55 -24.51 -1.08
C GLY A 292 13.20 -24.46 -1.82
N ASP A 293 12.10 -24.24 -1.09
CA ASP A 293 10.76 -24.07 -1.65
C ASP A 293 10.41 -22.58 -1.72
N HIS A 294 10.50 -21.98 -2.91
CA HIS A 294 10.33 -20.54 -3.04
C HIS A 294 8.82 -20.16 -3.02
N PRO A 295 8.32 -19.42 -2.01
CA PRO A 295 6.89 -19.26 -1.74
C PRO A 295 6.08 -18.51 -2.82
N ILE A 296 6.76 -17.79 -3.71
CA ILE A 296 6.16 -17.02 -4.81
C ILE A 296 6.69 -17.48 -6.18
N LYS A 297 7.05 -18.76 -6.30
CA LYS A 297 7.54 -19.35 -7.55
C LYS A 297 7.31 -20.86 -7.57
N PHE A 298 6.61 -21.35 -8.59
CA PHE A 298 6.39 -22.77 -8.81
C PHE A 298 6.49 -23.15 -10.29
N GLU A 299 6.65 -24.45 -10.58
CA GLU A 299 7.00 -25.00 -11.90
C GLU A 299 6.03 -24.58 -13.02
N HIS A 300 4.75 -24.48 -12.70
CA HIS A 300 3.67 -24.20 -13.66
C HIS A 300 3.23 -22.73 -13.68
N LEU A 301 4.01 -21.81 -13.11
CA LEU A 301 3.71 -20.39 -13.13
C LEU A 301 4.35 -19.70 -14.34
N TYR A 302 3.53 -19.07 -15.18
CA TYR A 302 3.96 -18.40 -16.41
C TYR A 302 3.58 -16.92 -16.40
N ALA A 303 4.51 -16.09 -16.86
CA ALA A 303 4.32 -14.64 -16.99
C ALA A 303 3.93 -14.27 -18.43
N VAL A 304 2.89 -13.47 -18.60
CA VAL A 304 2.48 -12.90 -19.88
C VAL A 304 2.81 -11.41 -19.91
N GLU A 305 3.92 -11.07 -20.57
CA GLU A 305 4.47 -9.70 -20.53
C GLU A 305 4.00 -8.81 -21.68
N ARG A 306 3.62 -9.40 -22.82
CA ARG A 306 3.34 -8.66 -24.05
C ARG A 306 1.97 -8.99 -24.59
N PHE A 307 1.34 -8.01 -25.21
CA PHE A 307 0.04 -8.17 -25.85
C PHE A 307 -0.02 -9.35 -26.84
N LYS A 308 1.07 -9.62 -27.59
CA LYS A 308 1.12 -10.78 -28.50
C LYS A 308 1.07 -12.14 -27.77
N ASP A 309 1.59 -12.20 -26.56
CA ASP A 309 1.63 -13.41 -25.74
C ASP A 309 0.25 -13.61 -25.08
N HIS A 310 -0.40 -12.53 -24.64
CA HIS A 310 -1.82 -12.52 -24.24
C HIS A 310 -2.73 -13.05 -25.37
N ARG A 311 -2.55 -12.58 -26.60
CA ARG A 311 -3.31 -13.07 -27.75
C ARG A 311 -3.18 -14.59 -27.96
N ARG A 312 -2.00 -15.15 -27.74
CA ARG A 312 -1.78 -16.60 -27.82
C ARG A 312 -2.44 -17.34 -26.67
N LEU A 313 -2.41 -16.77 -25.46
CA LEU A 313 -3.10 -17.33 -24.29
C LEU A 313 -4.60 -17.47 -24.54
N LEU A 314 -5.24 -16.48 -25.19
CA LEU A 314 -6.66 -16.54 -25.54
C LEU A 314 -7.01 -17.65 -26.54
N ASP A 315 -6.04 -18.12 -27.32
CA ASP A 315 -6.22 -19.19 -28.31
C ASP A 315 -5.92 -20.59 -27.72
N LEU A 316 -5.49 -20.67 -26.45
CA LEU A 316 -5.29 -21.95 -25.77
C LEU A 316 -6.64 -22.59 -25.45
N ASN A 317 -6.71 -23.91 -25.64
CA ASN A 317 -7.78 -24.72 -25.07
C ASN A 317 -7.50 -24.92 -23.57
N GLY A 318 -8.53 -25.22 -22.76
CA GLY A 318 -8.37 -25.48 -21.32
C GLY A 318 -7.40 -26.63 -21.01
N PRO A 319 -7.07 -26.80 -19.71
CA PRO A 319 -5.81 -27.32 -19.17
C PRO A 319 -4.97 -28.24 -20.05
#